data_AF-A0A7R9ZX11-F1
#
_entry.id   AF-A0A7R9ZX11-F1
#
_cell.length_a   1.000
_cell.length_b   1.000
_cell.length_c   1.000
_cell.angle_alpha   90.00
_cell.angle_beta   90.00
_cell.angle_gamma   90.00
#
_symmetry.space_group_name_H-M   'P 1'
#
loop_
_entity.id
_entity.type
_entity.pdbx_description
1 polymer ?
#
loop_
_entity_poly.entity_id
_entity_poly.type
_entity_poly.pdbx_seq_one_letter_code
_entity_poly.pdbx_strand_id
1 'polypeptide(L)'
;MGQGGGCCQSCQGKREDDPRVQIINAVSTSQPKRVAARAIPGSGCVAAEAEEEVLLPEESESPLVPPATNKEEEYEACPTSPRVTFGMVLTDLDGAEEATYAGVFEAITSGKEAVPHDSSVCRAFLTLHSSLDSSDLDGALFRVAPQGALAREGFLRMLREHPVAEGAALEHFLALSGSGEAVPAEACRAALPPFVGLASGLPSDFQDAEWDRILDAVMADAPTFVDIEQWLRYCKLVGRIVRLARYSRL
;
A
#
# COMPACT_ATOMS: atom_id res chain seq x y z
N MET A 1 -15.16 49.70 -17.28
CA MET A 1 -15.90 49.51 -16.01
C MET A 1 -15.77 48.04 -15.67
N GLY A 2 -15.00 47.75 -14.62
CA GLY A 2 -14.43 46.42 -14.36
C GLY A 2 -15.31 45.54 -13.50
N GLN A 3 -15.24 44.24 -13.75
CA GLN A 3 -15.66 43.21 -12.81
C GLN A 3 -14.38 42.50 -12.35
N GLY A 4 -14.06 42.70 -11.07
CA GLY A 4 -12.91 42.08 -10.43
C GLY A 4 -13.25 40.65 -10.00
N GLY A 5 -12.51 39.69 -10.55
CA GLY A 5 -12.48 38.31 -10.05
C GLY A 5 -11.68 38.26 -8.75
N GLY A 6 -12.36 38.16 -7.61
CA GLY A 6 -11.75 37.90 -6.32
C GLY A 6 -11.29 36.44 -6.23
N CYS A 7 -9.99 36.23 -6.29
CA CYS A 7 -9.37 34.93 -6.04
C CYS A 7 -9.42 34.66 -4.52
N CYS A 8 -10.19 33.66 -4.08
CA CYS A 8 -10.32 33.28 -2.68
C CYS A 8 -9.01 32.67 -2.16
N GLN A 9 -8.31 33.39 -1.28
CA GLN A 9 -7.02 33.02 -0.68
C GLN A 9 -7.13 32.33 0.70
N SER A 10 -8.32 31.97 1.17
CA SER A 10 -8.56 31.61 2.59
C SER A 10 -8.54 30.12 2.96
N CYS A 11 -8.23 29.19 2.06
CA CYS A 11 -8.30 27.73 2.36
C CYS A 11 -7.01 27.08 2.91
N GLN A 12 -6.06 27.82 3.47
CA GLN A 12 -4.74 27.26 3.89
C GLN A 12 -4.62 26.79 5.34
N GLY A 13 -5.66 26.92 6.18
CA GLY A 13 -5.58 26.51 7.60
C GLY A 13 -6.35 25.22 7.89
N LYS A 14 -5.67 24.18 8.40
CA LYS A 14 -6.19 22.89 8.93
C LYS A 14 -6.28 21.69 7.97
N ARG A 15 -5.16 21.28 7.36
CA ARG A 15 -5.03 19.97 6.68
C ARG A 15 -4.03 19.01 7.35
N GLU A 16 -3.53 19.29 8.55
CA GLU A 16 -2.49 18.46 9.17
C GLU A 16 -3.01 17.13 9.76
N ASP A 17 -4.30 17.04 10.07
CA ASP A 17 -4.93 15.80 10.59
C ASP A 17 -5.66 14.98 9.51
N ASP A 18 -5.46 15.27 8.22
CA ASP A 18 -5.98 14.43 7.15
C ASP A 18 -5.08 13.19 7.01
N PRO A 19 -5.58 11.95 7.21
CA PRO A 19 -4.79 10.72 7.04
C PRO A 19 -4.15 10.63 5.64
N ARG A 20 -4.71 11.32 4.63
CA ARG A 20 -4.12 11.44 3.29
C ARG A 20 -2.79 12.22 3.30
N VAL A 21 -2.64 13.21 4.16
CA VAL A 21 -1.39 13.98 4.35
C VAL A 21 -0.38 13.16 5.13
N GLN A 22 -0.83 12.32 6.07
CA GLN A 22 0.05 11.39 6.79
C GLN A 22 0.66 10.32 5.86
N ILE A 23 -0.07 9.85 4.85
CA ILE A 23 0.48 8.92 3.83
C ILE A 23 1.59 9.59 3.01
N ILE A 24 1.41 10.85 2.60
CA ILE A 24 2.46 11.61 1.89
C ILE A 24 3.70 11.79 2.78
N ASN A 25 3.50 12.11 4.06
CA ASN A 25 4.61 12.28 5.01
C ASN A 25 5.29 10.94 5.39
N ALA A 26 4.56 9.83 5.48
CA ALA A 26 5.09 8.49 5.73
C ALA A 26 5.88 7.95 4.53
N VAL A 27 5.40 8.19 3.31
CA VAL A 27 6.13 7.85 2.07
C VAL A 27 7.41 8.69 1.94
N SER A 28 7.38 9.96 2.38
CA SER A 28 8.57 10.82 2.37
C SER A 28 9.61 10.48 3.45
N THR A 29 9.24 9.74 4.50
CA THR A 29 10.15 9.40 5.63
C THR A 29 10.58 7.94 5.65
N SER A 30 9.87 7.05 4.94
CA SER A 30 10.22 5.64 4.83
C SER A 30 11.31 5.41 3.80
N GLN A 31 12.58 5.48 4.21
CA GLN A 31 13.64 4.85 3.42
C GLN A 31 13.43 3.33 3.41
N PRO A 32 13.56 2.65 2.27
CA PRO A 32 13.38 1.20 2.20
C PRO A 32 14.43 0.53 3.09
N LYS A 33 14.00 -0.06 4.21
CA LYS A 33 14.79 -1.02 4.96
C LYS A 33 15.09 -2.19 4.02
N ARG A 34 16.27 -2.19 3.41
CA ARG A 34 16.82 -3.35 2.72
C ARG A 34 16.69 -4.54 3.65
N VAL A 35 15.87 -5.52 3.28
CA VAL A 35 15.85 -6.82 3.94
C VAL A 35 17.25 -7.38 3.74
N ALA A 36 18.03 -7.38 4.83
CA ALA A 36 19.40 -7.86 4.80
C ALA A 36 19.38 -9.32 4.34
N ALA A 37 20.01 -9.59 3.19
CA ALA A 37 20.33 -10.94 2.78
C ALA A 37 21.05 -11.61 3.96
N ARG A 38 20.50 -12.73 4.44
CA ARG A 38 21.02 -13.49 5.59
C ARG A 38 22.47 -13.87 5.30
N ALA A 39 23.41 -13.17 5.92
CA ALA A 39 24.82 -13.48 5.86
C ALA A 39 25.10 -14.77 6.65
N ILE A 40 25.82 -15.69 6.01
CA ILE A 40 26.37 -16.90 6.62
C ILE A 40 27.38 -16.46 7.71
N PRO A 41 27.33 -16.99 8.94
CA PRO A 41 28.15 -16.50 10.04
C PRO A 41 29.61 -16.92 9.86
N GLY A 42 30.46 -15.92 9.64
CA GLY A 42 31.92 -16.04 9.66
C GLY A 42 32.53 -15.00 10.59
N SER A 43 32.85 -15.43 11.81
CA SER A 43 34.05 -15.09 12.59
C SER A 43 34.54 -13.62 12.64
N GLY A 44 34.36 -12.99 13.81
CA GLY A 44 35.50 -12.42 14.55
C GLY A 44 35.65 -10.89 14.67
N CYS A 45 35.54 -10.44 15.93
CA CYS A 45 36.36 -9.42 16.62
C CYS A 45 36.12 -7.89 16.46
N VAL A 46 35.53 -7.35 17.55
CA VAL A 46 35.90 -6.19 18.42
C VAL A 46 36.35 -4.84 17.85
N ALA A 47 35.60 -3.78 18.18
CA ALA A 47 36.07 -2.44 18.58
C ALA A 47 34.85 -1.66 19.16
N ALA A 48 34.82 -1.34 20.45
CA ALA A 48 35.34 -0.12 21.11
C ALA A 48 34.28 1.00 21.20
N GLU A 49 33.80 1.21 22.42
CA GLU A 49 32.81 2.19 22.85
C GLU A 49 33.42 3.61 22.92
N ALA A 50 32.64 4.61 22.48
CA ALA A 50 32.90 6.02 22.74
C ALA A 50 31.58 6.65 23.23
N GLU A 51 31.56 7.02 24.52
CA GLU A 51 30.49 7.79 25.13
C GLU A 51 30.71 9.28 24.80
N GLU A 52 29.73 9.90 24.15
CA GLU A 52 29.70 11.34 23.93
C GLU A 52 28.46 11.92 24.63
N GLU A 53 28.71 12.58 25.76
CA GLU A 53 27.74 13.28 26.59
C GLU A 53 27.45 14.66 25.96
N VAL A 54 26.26 14.83 25.37
CA VAL A 54 25.84 16.09 24.75
C VAL A 54 24.88 16.85 25.66
N LEU A 55 25.35 18.01 26.12
CA LEU A 55 24.62 19.03 26.87
C LEU A 55 23.40 19.56 26.10
N LEU A 56 22.25 19.62 26.76
CA LEU A 56 21.05 20.31 26.28
C LEU A 56 21.01 21.76 26.82
N PRO A 57 20.86 22.79 25.96
CA PRO A 57 20.62 24.17 26.39
C PRO A 57 19.13 24.44 26.72
N GLU A 58 18.98 25.40 27.63
CA GLU A 58 17.76 25.81 28.31
C GLU A 58 16.73 26.57 27.47
N GLU A 59 15.56 26.66 28.09
CA GLU A 59 14.27 27.20 27.70
C GLU A 59 14.30 28.61 27.09
N SER A 60 13.48 28.82 26.07
CA SER A 60 13.19 30.14 25.49
C SER A 60 11.69 30.36 25.44
N GLU A 61 11.22 31.19 26.38
CA GLU A 61 9.87 31.76 26.44
C GLU A 61 9.50 32.51 25.15
N SER A 62 8.26 32.35 24.70
CA SER A 62 7.72 33.06 23.55
C SER A 62 6.19 33.17 23.60
N PRO A 63 5.59 34.15 22.91
CA PRO A 63 4.76 35.18 23.54
C PRO A 63 3.24 34.97 23.43
N LEU A 64 2.52 35.68 24.31
CA LEU A 64 1.05 35.78 24.39
C LEU A 64 0.40 36.22 23.07
N VAL A 65 -0.37 35.31 22.45
CA VAL A 65 -1.19 35.55 21.25
C VAL A 65 -2.57 36.11 21.65
N PRO A 66 -3.09 37.16 20.96
CA PRO A 66 -4.40 37.74 21.23
C PRO A 66 -5.58 36.84 20.78
N PRO A 67 -6.75 36.95 21.41
CA PRO A 67 -7.93 36.15 21.09
C PRO A 67 -8.55 36.59 19.75
N ALA A 68 -8.53 35.70 18.76
CA ALA A 68 -9.17 35.89 17.47
C ALA A 68 -10.68 35.59 17.56
N THR A 69 -11.48 36.56 17.14
CA THR A 69 -12.94 36.52 17.03
C THR A 69 -13.35 35.55 15.91
N ASN A 70 -13.92 34.40 16.27
CA ASN A 70 -14.43 33.40 15.32
C ASN A 70 -15.71 33.89 14.63
N LYS A 71 -15.63 34.15 13.33
CA LYS A 71 -16.80 34.18 12.45
C LYS A 71 -17.11 32.73 12.05
N GLU A 72 -18.27 32.24 12.47
CA GLU A 72 -18.81 30.95 12.09
C GLU A 72 -19.29 31.03 10.64
N GLU A 73 -18.38 30.81 9.70
CA GLU A 73 -18.75 30.55 8.31
C GLU A 73 -19.28 29.11 8.24
N GLU A 74 -20.52 28.97 7.77
CA GLU A 74 -21.25 27.73 7.59
C GLU A 74 -20.60 26.93 6.44
N TYR A 75 -19.66 26.04 6.77
CA TYR A 75 -18.99 25.17 5.81
C TYR A 75 -19.93 24.03 5.43
N GLU A 76 -20.40 24.04 4.18
CA GLU A 76 -21.06 22.87 3.57
C GLU A 76 -20.13 21.66 3.69
N ALA A 77 -20.60 20.63 4.41
CA ALA A 77 -19.81 19.45 4.72
C ALA A 77 -19.38 18.75 3.43
N CYS A 78 -18.06 18.67 3.22
CA CYS A 78 -17.47 17.94 2.10
C CYS A 78 -17.94 16.48 2.13
N PRO A 79 -18.40 15.90 1.01
CA PRO A 79 -18.90 14.53 0.97
C PRO A 79 -17.80 13.56 1.44
N THR A 80 -18.05 12.93 2.58
CA THR A 80 -17.14 11.91 3.14
C THR A 80 -17.13 10.70 2.21
N SER A 81 -15.94 10.38 1.69
CA SER A 81 -15.76 9.19 0.84
C SER A 81 -16.27 7.94 1.57
N PRO A 82 -17.01 7.04 0.89
CA PRO A 82 -17.58 5.86 1.52
C PRO A 82 -16.49 5.01 2.17
N ARG A 83 -16.69 4.65 3.44
CA ARG A 83 -15.74 3.84 4.20
C ARG A 83 -15.80 2.40 3.71
N VAL A 84 -14.70 1.91 3.12
CA VAL A 84 -14.57 0.51 2.71
C VAL A 84 -14.48 -0.38 3.96
N THR A 85 -15.30 -1.42 4.00
CA THR A 85 -15.34 -2.39 5.11
C THR A 85 -14.73 -3.73 4.69
N PHE A 86 -14.25 -4.52 5.64
CA PHE A 86 -13.69 -5.84 5.36
C PHE A 86 -14.68 -6.76 4.62
N GLY A 87 -15.98 -6.71 4.96
CA GLY A 87 -17.01 -7.47 4.24
C GLY A 87 -17.11 -7.08 2.76
N MET A 88 -17.04 -5.78 2.46
CA MET A 88 -17.03 -5.30 1.07
C MET A 88 -15.80 -5.81 0.30
N VAL A 89 -14.62 -5.83 0.93
CA VAL A 89 -13.39 -6.35 0.32
C VAL A 89 -13.55 -7.82 -0.09
N LEU A 90 -14.26 -8.62 0.71
CA LEU A 90 -14.47 -10.04 0.42
C LEU A 90 -15.55 -10.29 -0.65
N THR A 91 -16.57 -9.43 -0.74
CA THR A 91 -17.69 -9.61 -1.69
C THR A 91 -17.51 -8.91 -3.03
N ASP A 92 -16.84 -7.76 -3.03
CA ASP A 92 -16.58 -6.91 -4.21
C ASP A 92 -15.18 -6.28 -4.09
N LEU A 93 -14.16 -7.11 -4.32
CA LEU A 93 -12.77 -6.71 -4.23
C LEU A 93 -12.43 -5.58 -5.22
N ASP A 94 -12.92 -5.66 -6.45
CA ASP A 94 -12.62 -4.68 -7.50
C ASP A 94 -13.21 -3.31 -7.17
N GLY A 95 -14.47 -3.27 -6.73
CA GLY A 95 -15.14 -2.03 -6.31
C GLY A 95 -14.53 -1.44 -5.04
N ALA A 96 -14.13 -2.28 -4.09
CA ALA A 96 -13.43 -1.84 -2.89
C ALA A 96 -12.05 -1.23 -3.21
N GLU A 97 -11.28 -1.84 -4.12
CA GLU A 97 -10.01 -1.28 -4.58
C GLU A 97 -10.19 0.04 -5.33
N GLU A 98 -11.19 0.17 -6.21
CA GLU A 98 -11.49 1.43 -6.91
C GLU A 98 -11.82 2.53 -5.88
N ALA A 99 -12.73 2.26 -4.95
CA ALA A 99 -13.16 3.24 -3.95
C ALA A 99 -12.01 3.72 -3.06
N THR A 100 -11.12 2.80 -2.65
CA THR A 100 -9.96 3.14 -1.82
C THR A 100 -8.87 3.86 -2.61
N TYR A 101 -8.40 3.26 -3.70
CA TYR A 101 -7.22 3.75 -4.40
C TYR A 101 -7.52 4.93 -5.34
N ALA A 102 -8.78 5.19 -5.73
CA ALA A 102 -9.14 6.41 -6.44
C ALA A 102 -8.85 7.66 -5.61
N GLY A 103 -9.17 7.65 -4.31
CA GLY A 103 -8.88 8.77 -3.41
C GLY A 103 -7.37 8.99 -3.22
N VAL A 104 -6.59 7.91 -3.21
CA VAL A 104 -5.12 7.97 -3.17
C VAL A 104 -4.57 8.60 -4.44
N PHE A 105 -5.03 8.13 -5.60
CA PHE A 105 -4.60 8.65 -6.88
C PHE A 105 -4.94 10.13 -7.04
N GLU A 106 -6.14 10.54 -6.62
CA GLU A 106 -6.56 11.95 -6.59
C GLU A 106 -5.66 12.80 -5.69
N ALA A 107 -5.27 12.28 -4.53
CA ALA A 107 -4.34 12.95 -3.63
C ALA A 107 -2.94 13.10 -4.26
N ILE A 108 -2.40 12.04 -4.86
CA ILE A 108 -1.08 12.05 -5.53
C ILE A 108 -1.07 13.05 -6.70
N THR A 109 -2.16 13.12 -7.44
CA THR A 109 -2.27 13.96 -8.65
C THR A 109 -2.71 15.39 -8.36
N SER A 110 -3.13 15.68 -7.13
CA SER A 110 -3.79 16.94 -6.76
C SER A 110 -5.00 17.22 -7.68
N GLY A 111 -5.79 16.19 -7.97
CA GLY A 111 -7.00 16.27 -8.80
C GLY A 111 -6.77 16.24 -10.31
N LYS A 112 -5.54 15.99 -10.78
CA LYS A 112 -5.26 15.80 -12.22
C LYS A 112 -5.66 14.40 -12.68
N GLU A 113 -5.98 14.25 -13.96
CA GLU A 113 -6.41 12.97 -14.55
C GLU A 113 -5.27 11.93 -14.66
N ALA A 114 -4.01 12.39 -14.71
CA ALA A 114 -2.85 11.55 -14.87
C ALA A 114 -1.63 12.08 -14.10
N VAL A 115 -0.70 11.18 -13.76
CA VAL A 115 0.56 11.48 -13.08
C VAL A 115 1.76 11.08 -13.95
N PRO A 116 2.80 11.93 -14.09
CA PRO A 116 4.02 11.57 -14.81
C PRO A 116 4.73 10.34 -14.21
N HIS A 117 5.40 9.54 -15.04
CA HIS A 117 6.14 8.33 -14.61
C HIS A 117 7.27 8.59 -13.62
N ASP A 118 7.83 9.79 -13.62
CA ASP A 118 8.92 10.22 -12.75
C ASP A 118 8.43 10.81 -11.41
N SER A 119 7.11 10.85 -11.19
CA SER A 119 6.54 11.28 -9.90
C SER A 119 7.02 10.38 -8.78
N SER A 120 7.91 10.92 -7.92
CA SER A 120 8.51 10.20 -6.80
C SER A 120 7.45 9.64 -5.84
N VAL A 121 6.39 10.39 -5.57
CA VAL A 121 5.29 9.97 -4.69
C VAL A 121 4.53 8.79 -5.28
N CYS A 122 4.18 8.85 -6.57
CA CYS A 122 3.48 7.74 -7.23
C CYS A 122 4.34 6.48 -7.28
N ARG A 123 5.63 6.61 -7.64
CA ARG A 123 6.57 5.49 -7.70
C ARG A 123 6.75 4.85 -6.32
N ALA A 124 6.98 5.65 -5.29
CA ALA A 124 7.14 5.15 -3.94
C ALA A 124 5.87 4.44 -3.43
N PHE A 125 4.68 4.96 -3.76
CA PHE A 125 3.43 4.28 -3.45
C PHE A 125 3.31 2.94 -4.17
N LEU A 126 3.58 2.89 -5.48
CA LEU A 126 3.52 1.65 -6.26
C LEU A 126 4.53 0.62 -5.77
N THR A 127 5.77 1.00 -5.47
CA THR A 127 6.77 0.09 -4.90
C THR A 127 6.37 -0.42 -3.52
N LEU A 128 5.73 0.41 -2.69
CA LEU A 128 5.28 0.00 -1.35
C LEU A 128 4.07 -0.95 -1.40
N HIS A 129 3.18 -0.77 -2.37
CA HIS A 129 1.91 -1.48 -2.46
C HIS A 129 1.85 -2.49 -3.62
N SER A 130 2.99 -2.82 -4.24
CA SER A 130 3.10 -3.88 -5.23
C SER A 130 4.33 -4.74 -4.98
N SER A 131 4.45 -5.84 -5.70
CA SER A 131 5.64 -6.69 -5.68
C SER A 131 6.74 -6.22 -6.63
N LEU A 132 6.57 -5.07 -7.29
CA LEU A 132 7.53 -4.57 -8.26
C LEU A 132 8.70 -3.87 -7.55
N ASP A 133 9.92 -4.26 -7.92
CA ASP A 133 11.09 -3.47 -7.57
C ASP A 133 11.24 -2.24 -8.49
N SER A 134 12.22 -1.38 -8.21
CA SER A 134 12.44 -0.16 -8.98
C SER A 134 12.74 -0.42 -10.47
N SER A 135 13.38 -1.54 -10.80
CA SER A 135 13.69 -1.92 -12.18
C SER A 135 12.47 -2.43 -12.93
N ASP A 136 11.68 -3.30 -12.30
CA ASP A 136 10.48 -3.87 -12.88
C ASP A 136 9.36 -2.84 -13.01
N LEU A 137 9.33 -1.86 -12.10
CA LEU A 137 8.35 -0.77 -12.10
C LEU A 137 8.40 0.05 -13.40
N ASP A 138 9.60 0.37 -13.91
CA ASP A 138 9.73 1.14 -15.15
C ASP A 138 9.17 0.40 -16.36
N GLY A 139 9.46 -0.90 -16.47
CA GLY A 139 8.93 -1.76 -17.54
C GLY A 139 7.41 -1.93 -17.43
N ALA A 140 6.88 -2.04 -16.21
CA ALA A 140 5.43 -2.11 -15.98
C ALA A 140 4.72 -0.78 -16.28
N LEU A 141 5.26 0.37 -15.86
CA LEU A 141 4.74 1.69 -16.19
C LEU A 141 4.72 1.94 -17.69
N PHE A 142 5.79 1.60 -18.41
CA PHE A 142 5.84 1.78 -19.87
C PHE A 142 4.77 0.94 -20.61
N ARG A 143 4.47 -0.27 -20.12
CA ARG A 143 3.42 -1.13 -20.69
C ARG A 143 2.02 -0.57 -20.47
N VAL A 144 1.75 0.00 -19.30
CA VAL A 144 0.43 0.49 -18.92
C VAL A 144 0.16 1.91 -19.42
N ALA A 145 1.20 2.74 -19.53
CA ALA A 145 1.12 4.15 -19.88
C ALA A 145 2.23 4.57 -20.86
N PRO A 146 2.18 4.12 -22.12
CA PRO A 146 3.26 4.37 -23.09
C PRO A 146 3.49 5.85 -23.41
N GLN A 147 2.53 6.73 -23.08
CA GLN A 147 2.63 8.19 -23.27
C GLN A 147 3.42 8.89 -22.14
N GLY A 148 3.90 8.16 -21.13
CA GLY A 148 4.67 8.73 -20.02
C GLY A 148 3.84 9.33 -18.88
N ALA A 149 2.51 9.16 -18.93
CA ALA A 149 1.59 9.62 -17.91
C ALA A 149 0.61 8.50 -17.53
N LEU A 150 0.59 8.15 -16.24
CA LEU A 150 -0.22 7.09 -15.68
C LEU A 150 -1.59 7.65 -15.27
N ALA A 151 -2.66 7.21 -15.93
CA ALA A 151 -4.03 7.50 -15.54
C ALA A 151 -4.50 6.61 -14.37
N ARG A 152 -5.63 6.97 -13.76
CA ARG A 152 -6.21 6.23 -12.61
C ARG A 152 -6.38 4.72 -12.88
N GLU A 153 -6.94 4.39 -14.04
CA GLU A 153 -7.15 2.98 -14.44
C GLU A 153 -5.83 2.22 -14.53
N GLY A 154 -4.79 2.85 -15.09
CA GLY A 154 -3.46 2.27 -15.15
C GLY A 154 -2.83 2.07 -13.77
N PHE A 155 -3.00 3.04 -12.87
CA PHE A 155 -2.54 2.92 -11.49
C PHE A 155 -3.19 1.75 -10.76
N LEU A 156 -4.52 1.60 -10.87
CA LEU A 156 -5.25 0.47 -10.32
C LEU A 156 -4.82 -0.85 -10.93
N ARG A 157 -4.65 -0.89 -12.25
CA ARG A 157 -4.18 -2.08 -12.97
C ARG A 157 -2.83 -2.55 -12.45
N MET A 158 -1.89 -1.64 -12.23
CA MET A 158 -0.57 -1.96 -11.68
C MET A 158 -0.66 -2.63 -10.29
N LEU A 159 -1.51 -2.10 -9.41
CA LEU A 159 -1.73 -2.68 -8.09
C LEU A 159 -2.39 -4.07 -8.20
N ARG A 160 -3.37 -4.23 -9.09
CA ARG A 160 -4.13 -5.47 -9.30
C ARG A 160 -3.30 -6.60 -9.91
N GLU A 161 -2.41 -6.28 -10.85
CA GLU A 161 -1.59 -7.25 -11.58
C GLU A 161 -0.38 -7.71 -10.76
N HIS A 162 0.14 -6.87 -9.86
CA HIS A 162 1.36 -7.12 -9.09
C HIS A 162 1.16 -7.12 -7.56
N PRO A 163 0.20 -7.86 -6.98
CA PRO A 163 0.04 -7.96 -5.54
C PRO A 163 1.09 -8.86 -4.87
N VAL A 164 1.67 -9.81 -5.63
CA VAL A 164 2.69 -10.76 -5.19
C VAL A 164 3.65 -11.06 -6.35
N ALA A 165 4.91 -11.35 -6.05
CA ALA A 165 5.89 -11.72 -7.07
C ALA A 165 5.61 -13.13 -7.59
N GLU A 166 5.36 -13.26 -8.90
CA GLU A 166 5.00 -14.55 -9.52
C GLU A 166 6.12 -15.59 -9.38
N GLY A 167 7.39 -15.18 -9.50
CA GLY A 167 8.53 -16.08 -9.30
C GLY A 167 8.55 -16.71 -7.91
N ALA A 168 8.30 -15.92 -6.86
CA ALA A 168 8.22 -16.44 -5.49
C ALA A 168 7.02 -17.38 -5.29
N ALA A 169 5.87 -17.06 -5.89
CA ALA A 169 4.69 -17.92 -5.86
C ALA A 169 4.96 -19.26 -6.57
N LEU A 170 5.65 -19.23 -7.71
CA LEU A 170 6.04 -20.41 -8.47
C LEU A 170 7.01 -21.31 -7.67
N GLU A 171 8.07 -20.73 -7.11
CA GLU A 171 9.02 -21.46 -6.28
C GLU A 171 8.33 -22.14 -5.09
N HIS A 172 7.39 -21.43 -4.46
CA HIS A 172 6.60 -21.97 -3.35
C HIS A 172 5.70 -23.14 -3.79
N PHE A 173 5.07 -23.05 -4.97
CA PHE A 173 4.26 -24.13 -5.53
C PHE A 173 5.07 -25.39 -5.81
N LEU A 174 6.26 -25.23 -6.40
CA LEU A 174 7.15 -26.35 -6.69
C LEU A 174 7.62 -27.05 -5.40
N ALA A 175 7.89 -26.26 -4.34
CA ALA A 175 8.21 -26.81 -3.03
C ALA A 175 7.03 -27.56 -2.40
N LEU A 176 5.79 -27.07 -2.58
CA LEU A 176 4.58 -27.64 -1.99
C LEU A 176 4.10 -28.92 -2.71
N SER A 177 4.18 -28.95 -4.04
CA SER A 177 3.66 -30.05 -4.87
C SER A 177 4.54 -31.29 -4.86
N GLY A 178 5.86 -31.15 -4.65
CA GLY A 178 6.85 -32.23 -4.66
C GLY A 178 7.10 -32.86 -6.05
N SER A 179 6.06 -32.99 -6.87
CA SER A 179 6.07 -33.51 -8.25
C SER A 179 5.93 -32.42 -9.32
N GLY A 180 5.46 -31.21 -8.94
CA GLY A 180 5.26 -30.09 -9.87
C GLY A 180 3.91 -30.07 -10.58
N GLU A 181 3.05 -31.08 -10.42
CA GLU A 181 1.79 -31.17 -11.18
C GLU A 181 0.60 -30.51 -10.47
N ALA A 182 0.32 -30.90 -9.23
CA ALA A 182 -0.82 -30.38 -8.45
C ALA A 182 -0.62 -30.53 -6.95
N VAL A 183 -1.38 -29.77 -6.18
CA VAL A 183 -1.40 -29.76 -4.71
C VAL A 183 -2.83 -30.01 -4.21
N PRO A 184 -3.06 -30.85 -3.18
CA PRO A 184 -4.37 -30.95 -2.55
C PRO A 184 -4.90 -29.60 -2.07
N ALA A 185 -6.19 -29.31 -2.25
CA ALA A 185 -6.80 -28.03 -1.87
C ALA A 185 -6.53 -27.65 -0.41
N GLU A 186 -6.54 -28.62 0.50
CA GLU A 186 -6.28 -28.41 1.93
C GLU A 186 -4.83 -27.96 2.19
N ALA A 187 -3.87 -28.54 1.46
CA ALA A 187 -2.47 -28.13 1.55
C ALA A 187 -2.25 -26.74 0.94
N CYS A 188 -2.93 -26.43 -0.17
CA CYS A 188 -2.97 -25.08 -0.75
C CYS A 188 -3.53 -24.06 0.26
N ARG A 189 -4.67 -24.36 0.88
CA ARG A 189 -5.30 -23.50 1.89
C ARG A 189 -4.37 -23.19 3.06
N ALA A 190 -3.71 -24.20 3.60
CA ALA A 190 -2.76 -24.04 4.70
C ALA A 190 -1.49 -23.25 4.31
N ALA A 191 -1.08 -23.33 3.04
CA ALA A 191 0.11 -22.68 2.50
C ALA A 191 -0.07 -21.18 2.19
N LEU A 192 -1.30 -20.71 1.91
CA LEU A 192 -1.56 -19.35 1.47
C LEU A 192 -1.20 -18.26 2.52
N PRO A 193 -1.62 -18.36 3.80
CA PRO A 193 -1.29 -17.35 4.80
C PRO A 193 0.22 -17.12 5.01
N PRO A 194 1.06 -18.15 5.25
CA PRO A 194 2.49 -17.94 5.45
C PRO A 194 3.18 -17.44 4.18
N PHE A 195 2.73 -17.88 2.99
CA PHE A 195 3.26 -17.38 1.71
C PHE A 195 3.03 -15.87 1.57
N VAL A 196 1.80 -15.38 1.80
CA VAL A 196 1.49 -13.95 1.66
C VAL A 196 2.18 -13.12 2.73
N GLY A 197 2.33 -13.64 3.95
CA GLY A 197 3.13 -13.00 5.01
C GLY A 197 4.59 -12.80 4.59
N LEU A 198 5.19 -13.79 3.93
CA LEU A 198 6.55 -13.69 3.39
C LEU A 198 6.65 -12.77 2.17
N ALA A 199 5.76 -12.94 1.21
CA ALA A 199 5.80 -12.25 -0.08
C ALA A 199 5.49 -10.75 0.02
N SER A 200 4.61 -10.36 0.95
CA SER A 200 4.27 -8.95 1.16
C SER A 200 5.32 -8.21 2.01
N GLY A 201 6.20 -8.93 2.70
CA GLY A 201 7.18 -8.34 3.63
C GLY A 201 6.53 -7.60 4.81
N LEU A 202 5.22 -7.69 4.96
CA LEU A 202 4.45 -6.95 5.93
C LEU A 202 3.82 -7.94 6.92
N PRO A 203 3.99 -7.78 8.25
CA PRO A 203 3.42 -8.70 9.22
C PRO A 203 1.90 -8.73 9.10
N SER A 204 1.30 -9.90 8.90
CA SER A 204 -0.15 -10.06 8.83
C SER A 204 -0.71 -10.14 10.25
N ASP A 205 -1.37 -9.07 10.70
CA ASP A 205 -2.07 -8.95 11.98
C ASP A 205 -3.51 -9.53 11.94
N PHE A 206 -3.82 -10.32 10.92
CA PHE A 206 -5.11 -10.97 10.77
C PHE A 206 -5.27 -12.09 11.79
N GLN A 207 -6.43 -12.13 12.44
CA GLN A 207 -6.81 -13.24 13.31
C GLN A 207 -7.16 -14.48 12.47
N ASP A 208 -7.09 -15.67 13.07
CA ASP A 208 -7.42 -16.93 12.41
C ASP A 208 -8.82 -16.89 11.76
N ALA A 209 -9.82 -16.34 12.46
CA ALA A 209 -11.17 -16.18 11.93
C ALA A 209 -11.28 -15.23 10.73
N GLU A 210 -10.36 -14.27 10.59
CA GLU A 210 -10.31 -13.39 9.42
C GLU A 210 -9.62 -14.09 8.25
N TRP A 211 -8.54 -14.83 8.53
CA TRP A 211 -7.90 -15.69 7.55
C TRP A 211 -8.86 -16.72 6.97
N ASP A 212 -9.66 -17.37 7.82
CA ASP A 212 -10.66 -18.32 7.35
C ASP A 212 -11.64 -17.69 6.37
N ARG A 213 -12.14 -16.48 6.66
CA ARG A 213 -13.05 -15.76 5.75
C ARG A 213 -12.37 -15.37 4.43
N ILE A 214 -11.10 -14.96 4.47
CA ILE A 214 -10.33 -14.64 3.26
C ILE A 214 -10.18 -15.91 2.40
N LEU A 215 -9.77 -17.01 3.02
CA LEU A 215 -9.54 -18.27 2.33
C LEU A 215 -10.84 -18.88 1.79
N ASP A 216 -11.95 -18.78 2.53
CA ASP A 216 -13.28 -19.20 2.09
C ASP A 216 -13.72 -18.40 0.86
N ALA A 217 -13.50 -17.09 0.85
CA ALA A 217 -13.85 -16.24 -0.30
C ALA A 217 -12.98 -16.56 -1.53
N VAL A 218 -11.67 -16.75 -1.35
CA VAL A 218 -10.73 -16.99 -2.46
C VAL A 218 -10.84 -18.40 -3.03
N MET A 219 -11.07 -19.40 -2.17
CA MET A 219 -11.10 -20.82 -2.53
C MET A 219 -12.52 -21.39 -2.61
N ALA A 220 -13.56 -20.54 -2.69
CA ALA A 220 -14.96 -20.97 -2.78
C ALA A 220 -15.20 -21.99 -3.91
N ASP A 221 -14.52 -21.79 -5.05
CA ASP A 221 -14.60 -22.64 -6.24
C ASP A 221 -13.36 -23.52 -6.44
N ALA A 222 -12.63 -23.83 -5.37
CA ALA A 222 -11.40 -24.62 -5.49
C ALA A 222 -11.68 -26.08 -5.87
N PRO A 223 -10.99 -26.63 -6.89
CA PRO A 223 -11.02 -28.06 -7.17
C PRO A 223 -10.31 -28.84 -6.06
N THR A 224 -10.51 -30.15 -6.01
CA THR A 224 -9.82 -31.04 -5.05
C THR A 224 -8.30 -30.97 -5.17
N PHE A 225 -7.79 -30.76 -6.38
CA PHE A 225 -6.37 -30.61 -6.68
C PHE A 225 -6.15 -29.29 -7.42
N VAL A 226 -5.28 -28.47 -6.85
CA VAL A 226 -4.92 -27.13 -7.32
C VAL A 226 -3.68 -27.23 -8.19
N ASP A 227 -3.81 -26.84 -9.45
CA ASP A 227 -2.67 -26.70 -10.36
C ASP A 227 -1.91 -25.38 -10.14
N ILE A 228 -0.83 -25.21 -10.89
CA ILE A 228 0.03 -24.03 -10.82
C ILE A 228 -0.71 -22.72 -11.18
N GLU A 229 -1.60 -22.73 -12.16
CA GLU A 229 -2.31 -21.54 -12.62
C GLU A 229 -3.32 -21.08 -11.58
N GLN A 230 -4.04 -22.03 -10.97
CA GLN A 230 -4.97 -21.80 -9.88
C GLN A 230 -4.25 -21.31 -8.63
N TRP A 231 -3.10 -21.89 -8.28
CA TRP A 231 -2.26 -21.41 -7.19
C TRP A 231 -1.85 -19.95 -7.39
N LEU A 232 -1.32 -19.60 -8.56
CA LEU A 232 -0.93 -18.22 -8.88
C LEU A 232 -2.13 -17.27 -8.77
N ARG A 233 -3.31 -17.69 -9.22
CA ARG A 233 -4.56 -16.93 -9.07
C ARG A 233 -4.91 -16.71 -7.60
N TYR A 234 -4.86 -17.74 -6.76
CA TYR A 234 -5.16 -17.62 -5.33
C TYR A 234 -4.15 -16.73 -4.61
N CYS A 235 -2.86 -16.89 -4.86
CA CYS A 235 -1.82 -16.01 -4.33
C CYS A 235 -2.10 -14.53 -4.63
N LYS A 236 -2.48 -14.23 -5.88
CA LYS A 236 -2.82 -12.86 -6.29
C LYS A 236 -4.07 -12.34 -5.58
N LEU A 237 -5.13 -13.15 -5.50
CA LEU A 237 -6.38 -12.75 -4.82
C LEU A 237 -6.17 -12.50 -3.32
N VAL A 238 -5.51 -13.42 -2.61
CA VAL A 238 -5.19 -13.24 -1.19
C VAL A 238 -4.29 -12.02 -1.00
N GLY A 239 -3.26 -11.84 -1.83
CA GLY A 239 -2.38 -10.68 -1.77
C GLY A 239 -3.13 -9.36 -1.92
N ARG A 240 -4.08 -9.28 -2.86
CA ARG A 240 -4.94 -8.09 -3.05
C ARG A 240 -5.82 -7.82 -1.83
N ILE A 241 -6.51 -8.85 -1.33
CA ILE A 241 -7.40 -8.74 -0.16
C ILE A 241 -6.61 -8.28 1.07
N VAL A 242 -5.50 -8.94 1.37
CA VAL A 242 -4.64 -8.63 2.53
C VAL A 242 -4.10 -7.20 2.43
N ARG A 243 -3.60 -6.80 1.26
CA ARG A 243 -3.10 -5.44 1.03
C ARG A 243 -4.18 -4.39 1.26
N LEU A 244 -5.37 -4.58 0.69
CA LEU A 244 -6.47 -3.62 0.80
C LEU A 244 -7.07 -3.57 2.21
N ALA A 245 -7.27 -4.73 2.84
CA ALA A 245 -7.79 -4.84 4.20
C ALA A 245 -6.85 -4.16 5.21
N ARG A 246 -5.53 -4.23 5.00
CA ARG A 246 -4.57 -3.49 5.82
C ARG A 246 -4.62 -2.00 5.57
N TYR A 247 -4.66 -1.61 4.31
CA TYR A 247 -4.71 -0.20 3.94
C TYR A 247 -5.96 0.49 4.51
N SER A 248 -7.10 -0.19 4.56
CA SER A 248 -8.36 0.33 5.11
C SER A 248 -8.45 0.34 6.65
N ARG A 249 -7.48 -0.28 7.35
CA ARG A 249 -7.36 -0.23 8.81
C ARG A 249 -6.48 0.92 9.30
N LEU A 250 -5.59 1.43 8.42
CA LEU A 250 -4.76 2.61 8.65
C LEU A 250 -5.58 3.89 8.47
#